data_AF-A0A7S4A932-F1
#
_entry.id   AF-A0A7S4A932-F1
#
_cell.length_a   1.000
_cell.length_b   1.000
_cell.length_c   1.000
_cell.angle_alpha   90.00
_cell.angle_beta   90.00
_cell.angle_gamma   90.00
#
_symmetry.space_group_name_H-M   'P 1'
#
loop_
_entity.id
_entity.type
_entity.pdbx_description
1 polymer ?
#
loop_
_entity_poly.entity_id
_entity_poly.type
_entity_poly.pdbx_seq_one_letter_code
_entity_poly.pdbx_strand_id
1 'polypeptide(L)'
;MITFLPSTDFDEVARCLDDKRLGAQRYEAWSILKWLRNPDEYPKLVKAGYCVMWVGYEDALVRYTNAMLNEWAARGKNNELLRPYDKERKLDEPKRTRTATSQVKMPPWLGTEQLHSYHRHALVSKFPGHYQKFGWSEDGKVYNGSYLWPVRVEDEDDNSDDNNGGEEKWVLRWPKWKKLPAIPISVLGYASGTDAITMQKATNIRRAADNNDTATARNVHRHKKQRTMRLRSGRRV
;
A
#
# COMPACT_ATOMS: atom_id res chain seq x y z
N MET A 1 -3.90 6.96 5.81
CA MET A 1 -4.89 5.89 5.79
C MET A 1 -4.75 4.98 4.61
N ILE A 2 -4.13 3.84 4.89
CA ILE A 2 -3.89 2.72 4.01
C ILE A 2 -3.59 1.49 4.89
N THR A 3 -3.97 0.29 4.46
CA THR A 3 -3.39 -0.96 4.98
C THR A 3 -2.05 -1.27 4.29
N PHE A 4 -0.95 -1.41 5.02
CA PHE A 4 0.31 -1.88 4.43
C PHE A 4 0.31 -3.41 4.32
N LEU A 5 0.65 -3.96 3.14
CA LEU A 5 0.65 -5.40 2.88
C LEU A 5 1.94 -5.85 2.16
N PRO A 6 3.13 -5.76 2.77
CA PRO A 6 4.39 -6.22 2.16
C PRO A 6 4.55 -7.75 2.07
N SER A 7 3.70 -8.52 2.77
CA SER A 7 3.65 -9.99 2.82
C SER A 7 2.20 -10.47 2.95
N THR A 8 1.97 -11.77 2.83
CA THR A 8 0.67 -12.45 3.02
C THR A 8 0.34 -12.72 4.49
N ASP A 9 1.34 -12.82 5.36
CA ASP A 9 1.16 -13.04 6.79
C ASP A 9 1.02 -11.69 7.52
N PHE A 10 -0.14 -11.44 8.13
CA PHE A 10 -0.40 -10.20 8.85
C PHE A 10 0.47 -10.00 10.09
N ASP A 11 0.89 -11.08 10.75
CA ASP A 11 1.79 -10.99 11.89
C ASP A 11 3.21 -10.63 11.40
N GLU A 12 3.63 -11.13 10.24
CA GLU A 12 4.89 -10.72 9.59
C GLU A 12 4.85 -9.24 9.20
N VAL A 13 3.73 -8.81 8.61
CA VAL A 13 3.50 -7.39 8.32
C VAL A 13 3.63 -6.56 9.59
N ALA A 14 2.99 -6.95 10.69
CA ALA A 14 3.04 -6.19 11.94
C ALA A 14 4.47 -6.06 12.45
N ARG A 15 5.22 -7.18 12.50
CA ARG A 15 6.63 -7.23 12.91
C ARG A 15 7.52 -6.35 12.04
N CYS A 16 7.30 -6.31 10.73
CA CYS A 16 8.19 -5.56 9.83
C CYS A 16 7.97 -4.05 9.92
N LEU A 17 6.78 -3.58 10.28
CA LEU A 17 6.47 -2.15 10.31
C LEU A 17 7.26 -1.42 11.40
N ASP A 18 7.79 -0.24 11.05
CA ASP A 18 8.30 0.70 12.03
C ASP A 18 7.17 1.22 12.93
N ASP A 19 7.55 1.72 14.10
CA ASP A 19 6.61 2.14 15.14
C ASP A 19 5.60 3.20 14.69
N LYS A 20 6.01 4.15 13.85
CA LYS A 20 5.09 5.18 13.35
C LYS A 20 4.00 4.56 12.49
N ARG A 21 4.37 3.63 11.61
CA ARG A 21 3.43 2.98 10.69
C ARG A 21 2.59 1.93 11.41
N LEU A 22 3.17 1.11 12.27
CA LEU A 22 2.44 0.16 13.11
C LEU A 22 1.41 0.88 14.00
N GLY A 23 1.81 1.97 14.65
CA GLY A 23 0.92 2.79 15.47
C GLY A 23 -0.27 3.34 14.69
N ALA A 24 -0.05 3.78 13.45
CA ALA A 24 -1.11 4.24 12.56
C ALA A 24 -2.02 3.08 12.10
N GLN A 25 -1.45 1.92 11.71
CA GLN A 25 -2.21 0.79 11.18
C GLN A 25 -3.31 0.29 12.13
N ARG A 26 -3.07 0.31 13.45
CA ARG A 26 -4.08 -0.08 14.45
C ARG A 26 -5.38 0.72 14.31
N TYR A 27 -5.26 2.03 14.13
CA TYR A 27 -6.42 2.92 14.04
C TYR A 27 -6.96 3.05 12.62
N GLU A 28 -6.09 3.03 11.62
CA GLU A 28 -6.48 3.11 10.21
C GLU A 28 -7.28 1.86 9.79
N ALA A 29 -6.83 0.65 10.16
CA ALA A 29 -7.53 -0.60 9.86
C ALA A 29 -8.89 -0.69 10.58
N TRP A 30 -8.94 -0.31 11.87
CA TRP A 30 -10.20 -0.24 12.61
C TRP A 30 -11.18 0.79 12.02
N SER A 31 -10.67 1.92 11.51
CA SER A 31 -11.52 2.93 10.86
C SER A 31 -12.16 2.37 9.59
N ILE A 32 -11.41 1.60 8.78
CA ILE A 32 -11.96 0.92 7.60
C ILE A 32 -13.07 -0.05 8.02
N LEU A 33 -12.85 -0.88 9.05
CA LEU A 33 -13.89 -1.76 9.60
C LEU A 33 -15.14 -0.98 10.04
N LYS A 34 -14.94 0.13 10.75
CA LYS A 34 -16.04 1.00 11.18
C LYS A 34 -16.86 1.47 9.99
N TRP A 35 -16.23 1.91 8.90
CA TRP A 35 -16.95 2.45 7.75
C TRP A 35 -17.66 1.39 6.95
N LEU A 36 -17.01 0.24 6.70
CA LEU A 36 -17.61 -0.88 6.00
C LEU A 36 -18.85 -1.42 6.73
N ARG A 37 -18.84 -1.39 8.07
CA ARG A 37 -19.98 -1.81 8.90
C ARG A 37 -21.10 -0.77 9.00
N ASN A 38 -20.85 0.48 8.59
CA ASN A 38 -21.82 1.58 8.66
C ASN A 38 -21.82 2.38 7.33
N PRO A 39 -22.11 1.74 6.19
CA PRO A 39 -21.92 2.36 4.87
C PRO A 39 -22.78 3.61 4.66
N ASP A 40 -23.97 3.66 5.27
CA ASP A 40 -24.89 4.81 5.17
C ASP A 40 -24.35 6.07 5.86
N GLU A 41 -23.57 5.90 6.94
CA GLU A 41 -22.91 7.01 7.63
C GLU A 41 -21.67 7.51 6.88
N TYR A 42 -20.98 6.62 6.16
CA TYR A 42 -19.69 6.92 5.51
C TYR A 42 -19.67 6.63 4.00
N PRO A 43 -20.67 7.10 3.21
CA PRO A 43 -20.88 6.66 1.83
C PRO A 43 -19.73 7.03 0.88
N LYS A 44 -18.95 8.08 1.20
CA LYS A 44 -17.76 8.48 0.42
C LYS A 44 -16.53 7.63 0.78
N LEU A 45 -16.37 7.25 2.05
CA LEU A 45 -15.19 6.54 2.53
C LEU A 45 -15.23 5.07 2.12
N VAL A 46 -16.40 4.43 2.19
CA VAL A 46 -16.58 3.03 1.76
C VAL A 46 -16.25 2.80 0.28
N LYS A 47 -16.36 3.85 -0.56
CA LYS A 47 -16.02 3.81 -1.99
C LYS A 47 -14.54 4.08 -2.29
N ALA A 48 -13.74 4.44 -1.29
CA ALA A 48 -12.32 4.66 -1.49
C ALA A 48 -11.58 3.33 -1.72
N GLY A 49 -10.56 3.31 -2.57
CA GLY A 49 -9.86 2.06 -2.94
C GLY A 49 -9.30 1.26 -1.76
N TYR A 50 -8.79 1.96 -0.73
CA TYR A 50 -8.32 1.34 0.51
C TYR A 50 -9.43 0.73 1.38
N CYS A 51 -10.70 1.06 1.14
CA CYS A 51 -11.85 0.43 1.80
C CYS A 51 -12.45 -0.66 0.93
N VAL A 52 -12.72 -0.36 -0.35
CA VAL A 52 -13.40 -1.27 -1.29
C VAL A 52 -12.68 -2.62 -1.39
N MET A 53 -11.34 -2.62 -1.36
CA MET A 53 -10.55 -3.87 -1.42
C MET A 53 -10.86 -4.87 -0.29
N TRP A 54 -11.45 -4.42 0.82
CA TRP A 54 -11.80 -5.22 1.99
C TRP A 54 -13.30 -5.56 2.10
N VAL A 55 -14.15 -5.08 1.18
CA VAL A 55 -15.59 -5.39 1.20
C VAL A 55 -15.82 -6.89 1.00
N GLY A 56 -16.49 -7.54 1.94
CA GLY A 56 -16.68 -9.00 1.97
C GLY A 56 -15.48 -9.79 2.49
N TYR A 57 -14.47 -9.10 3.02
CA TYR A 57 -13.27 -9.66 3.66
C TYR A 57 -13.01 -8.99 5.02
N GLU A 58 -14.06 -8.53 5.69
CA GLU A 58 -13.98 -7.81 6.96
C GLU A 58 -13.32 -8.65 8.06
N ASP A 59 -13.57 -9.96 8.10
CA ASP A 59 -12.94 -10.87 9.06
C ASP A 59 -11.42 -10.98 8.85
N ALA A 60 -10.95 -10.90 7.60
CA ALA A 60 -9.52 -10.82 7.31
C ALA A 60 -8.94 -9.47 7.79
N LEU A 61 -9.68 -8.38 7.64
CA LEU A 61 -9.28 -7.08 8.17
C LEU A 61 -9.30 -7.02 9.71
N VAL A 62 -10.18 -7.78 10.38
CA VAL A 62 -10.13 -7.99 11.83
C VAL A 62 -8.84 -8.69 12.23
N ARG A 63 -8.45 -9.76 11.53
CA ARG A 63 -7.15 -10.44 11.75
C ARG A 63 -5.98 -9.49 11.58
N TYR A 64 -5.98 -8.72 10.49
CA TYR A 64 -4.97 -7.70 10.24
C TYR A 64 -4.88 -6.71 11.40
N THR A 65 -6.03 -6.19 11.85
CA THR A 65 -6.10 -5.21 12.95
C THR A 65 -5.56 -5.80 14.26
N ASN A 66 -5.92 -7.06 14.58
CA ASN A 66 -5.42 -7.74 15.77
C ASN A 66 -3.92 -8.00 15.71
N ALA A 67 -3.36 -8.38 14.55
CA ALA A 67 -1.91 -8.54 14.38
C ALA A 67 -1.16 -7.24 14.74
N MET A 68 -1.66 -6.09 14.28
CA MET A 68 -1.07 -4.78 14.60
C MET A 68 -1.19 -4.44 16.09
N LEU A 69 -2.34 -4.73 16.71
CA LEU A 69 -2.58 -4.49 18.13
C LEU A 69 -1.69 -5.39 19.00
N ASN A 70 -1.55 -6.66 18.65
CA ASN A 70 -0.72 -7.65 19.33
C ASN A 70 0.76 -7.26 19.27
N GLU A 71 1.28 -6.94 18.09
CA GLU A 71 2.68 -6.53 17.93
C GLU A 71 2.97 -5.23 18.68
N TRP A 72 2.04 -4.27 18.67
CA TRP A 72 2.20 -3.03 19.44
C TRP A 72 2.33 -3.30 20.94
N ALA A 73 1.49 -4.19 21.47
CA ALA A 73 1.57 -4.62 22.87
C ALA A 73 2.87 -5.40 23.15
N ALA A 74 3.29 -6.28 22.23
CA ALA A 74 4.53 -7.05 22.35
C ALA A 74 5.78 -6.16 22.40
N ARG A 75 5.74 -4.98 21.76
CA ARG A 75 6.78 -3.93 21.86
C ARG A 75 6.74 -3.14 23.18
N GLY A 76 5.92 -3.55 24.15
CA GLY A 76 5.77 -2.88 25.44
C GLY A 76 4.99 -1.58 25.38
N LYS A 77 4.14 -1.39 24.35
CA LYS A 77 3.37 -0.16 24.16
C LYS A 77 1.91 -0.36 24.49
N ASN A 78 1.29 0.71 24.97
CA ASN A 78 -0.09 0.66 25.43
C ASN A 78 -1.08 0.82 24.28
N ASN A 79 -2.13 0.02 24.39
CA ASN A 79 -3.28 -0.03 23.50
C ASN A 79 -4.44 0.72 24.19
N GLU A 80 -4.42 2.05 24.11
CA GLU A 80 -5.30 2.91 24.91
C GLU A 80 -6.76 2.91 24.45
N LEU A 81 -7.00 2.94 23.13
CA LEU A 81 -8.34 3.09 22.56
C LEU A 81 -8.93 1.80 21.97
N LEU A 82 -8.07 0.83 21.64
CA LEU A 82 -8.41 -0.44 21.03
C LEU A 82 -7.56 -1.52 21.69
N ARG A 83 -8.18 -2.64 22.06
CA ARG A 83 -7.47 -3.82 22.58
C ARG A 83 -7.53 -4.96 21.54
N PRO A 84 -6.53 -5.84 21.46
CA PRO A 84 -6.64 -7.05 20.66
C PRO A 84 -7.88 -7.84 21.06
N TYR A 85 -8.63 -8.34 20.08
CA TYR A 85 -9.82 -9.18 20.29
C TYR A 85 -10.96 -8.51 21.07
N ASP A 86 -11.03 -7.19 21.03
CA ASP A 86 -12.08 -6.42 21.71
C ASP A 86 -13.47 -6.68 21.10
N LYS A 87 -14.31 -7.42 21.83
CA LYS A 87 -15.68 -7.79 21.42
C LYS A 87 -16.61 -6.59 21.27
N GLU A 88 -16.45 -5.56 22.11
CA GLU A 88 -17.30 -4.35 22.02
C GLU A 88 -17.03 -3.61 20.70
N ARG A 89 -15.78 -3.69 20.22
CA ARG A 89 -15.36 -3.16 18.92
C ARG A 89 -15.51 -4.18 17.77
N LYS A 90 -16.08 -5.36 18.04
CA LYS A 90 -16.24 -6.47 17.09
C LYS A 90 -14.90 -6.82 16.42
N LEU A 91 -13.84 -6.94 17.22
CA LEU A 91 -12.52 -7.39 16.81
C LEU A 91 -12.25 -8.85 17.22
N ASP A 92 -13.23 -9.56 17.74
CA ASP A 92 -13.13 -10.99 17.96
C ASP A 92 -13.03 -11.75 16.63
N GLU A 93 -12.22 -12.79 16.60
CA GLU A 93 -12.08 -13.65 15.42
C GLU A 93 -13.10 -14.79 15.44
N PRO A 94 -13.58 -15.26 14.26
CA PRO A 94 -14.45 -16.42 14.18
C PRO A 94 -13.83 -17.62 14.89
N LYS A 95 -14.59 -18.24 15.79
CA LYS A 95 -14.12 -19.43 16.50
C LYS A 95 -13.87 -20.56 15.49
N ARG A 96 -12.68 -21.18 15.55
CA ARG A 96 -12.45 -22.49 14.90
C ARG A 96 -13.27 -23.54 15.64
N THR A 97 -14.52 -23.77 15.23
CA THR A 97 -15.32 -24.88 15.76
C THR A 97 -14.84 -26.21 15.18
N ARG A 98 -14.79 -27.27 16.01
CA ARG A 98 -14.33 -28.62 15.64
C ARG A 98 -15.06 -29.23 14.43
N THR A 99 -16.23 -28.72 14.08
CA THR A 99 -17.11 -29.21 13.01
C THR A 99 -17.21 -28.28 11.81
N ALA A 100 -16.71 -27.04 11.90
CA ALA A 100 -16.71 -26.10 10.78
C ALA A 100 -15.27 -25.67 10.49
N THR A 101 -14.76 -26.12 9.35
CA THR A 101 -13.54 -25.63 8.70
C THR A 101 -13.73 -24.22 8.13
N SER A 102 -14.50 -23.34 8.81
CA SER A 102 -14.69 -21.96 8.37
C SER A 102 -13.38 -21.21 8.63
N GLN A 103 -12.44 -21.39 7.71
CA GLN A 103 -11.29 -20.52 7.58
C GLN A 103 -11.84 -19.15 7.21
N VAL A 104 -11.33 -18.09 7.86
CA VAL A 104 -11.61 -16.71 7.46
C VAL A 104 -11.38 -16.59 5.96
N LYS A 105 -12.41 -16.10 5.24
CA LYS A 105 -12.31 -15.86 3.80
C LYS A 105 -11.19 -14.84 3.57
N MET A 106 -10.10 -15.28 2.97
CA MET A 106 -8.98 -14.41 2.65
C MET A 106 -9.22 -13.72 1.29
N PRO A 107 -8.84 -12.46 1.12
CA PRO A 107 -8.95 -11.78 -0.17
C PRO A 107 -8.12 -12.49 -1.26
N PRO A 108 -8.63 -12.67 -2.48
CA PRO A 108 -7.93 -13.38 -3.56
C PRO A 108 -6.72 -12.60 -4.08
N TRP A 109 -6.66 -11.30 -3.85
CA TRP A 109 -5.50 -10.46 -4.16
C TRP A 109 -4.36 -10.63 -3.15
N LEU A 110 -4.61 -11.24 -1.98
CA LEU A 110 -3.57 -11.48 -0.99
C LEU A 110 -2.71 -12.65 -1.47
N GLY A 111 -1.44 -12.39 -1.76
CA GLY A 111 -0.55 -13.29 -2.49
C GLY A 111 -0.16 -12.77 -3.87
N THR A 112 -0.81 -11.70 -4.35
CA THR A 112 -0.39 -11.03 -5.59
C THR A 112 0.92 -10.29 -5.38
N GLU A 113 1.99 -10.82 -5.95
CA GLU A 113 3.34 -10.30 -5.72
C GLU A 113 3.52 -8.84 -6.17
N GLN A 114 2.84 -8.41 -7.23
CA GLN A 114 2.86 -7.01 -7.68
C GLN A 114 2.29 -6.05 -6.63
N LEU A 115 1.27 -6.47 -5.87
CA LEU A 115 0.74 -5.70 -4.75
C LEU A 115 1.78 -5.63 -3.63
N HIS A 116 2.30 -6.78 -3.19
CA HIS A 116 3.25 -6.87 -2.09
C HIS A 116 4.54 -6.09 -2.35
N SER A 117 5.13 -6.28 -3.53
CA SER A 117 6.30 -5.55 -3.99
C SER A 117 6.07 -4.04 -4.01
N TYR A 118 4.91 -3.57 -4.51
CA TYR A 118 4.62 -2.15 -4.50
C TYR A 118 4.53 -1.57 -3.08
N HIS A 119 3.95 -2.31 -2.13
CA HIS A 119 3.93 -1.93 -0.73
C HIS A 119 5.33 -1.91 -0.11
N ARG A 120 6.21 -2.85 -0.44
CA ARG A 120 7.62 -2.83 -0.01
C ARG A 120 8.37 -1.62 -0.57
N HIS A 121 8.24 -1.31 -1.86
CA HIS A 121 8.74 -0.06 -2.43
C HIS A 121 8.21 1.17 -1.68
N ALA A 122 6.91 1.19 -1.36
CA ALA A 122 6.31 2.31 -0.64
C ALA A 122 6.87 2.47 0.78
N LEU A 123 7.16 1.37 1.48
CA LEU A 123 7.76 1.37 2.82
C LEU A 123 9.24 1.77 2.77
N VAL A 124 10.03 1.21 1.85
CA VAL A 124 11.44 1.56 1.64
C VAL A 124 11.59 3.04 1.32
N SER A 125 10.81 3.57 0.37
CA SER A 125 10.81 5.02 0.04
C SER A 125 10.53 5.90 1.27
N LYS A 126 9.70 5.39 2.17
CA LYS A 126 9.16 6.09 3.33
C LYS A 126 10.09 6.11 4.54
N PHE A 127 10.92 5.09 4.71
CA PHE A 127 11.94 5.03 5.75
C PHE A 127 13.04 4.01 5.39
N PRO A 128 13.95 4.36 4.46
CA PRO A 128 14.90 3.40 3.89
C PRO A 128 15.72 2.66 4.96
N GLY A 129 16.26 3.38 5.95
CA GLY A 129 17.10 2.79 7.00
C GLY A 129 16.41 1.74 7.86
N HIS A 130 15.08 1.77 8.00
CA HIS A 130 14.35 0.72 8.71
C HIS A 130 14.05 -0.47 7.81
N TYR A 131 13.68 -0.26 6.55
CA TYR A 131 13.14 -1.31 5.68
C TYR A 131 14.18 -2.04 4.83
N GLN A 132 15.32 -1.43 4.51
CA GLN A 132 16.38 -2.07 3.70
C GLN A 132 17.03 -3.28 4.39
N LYS A 133 16.83 -3.44 5.71
CA LYS A 133 17.37 -4.58 6.49
C LYS A 133 16.61 -5.90 6.28
N PHE A 134 15.43 -5.88 5.64
CA PHE A 134 14.59 -7.07 5.49
C PHE A 134 14.95 -7.94 4.27
N GLY A 135 16.04 -7.61 3.55
CA GLY A 135 16.50 -8.41 2.40
C GLY A 135 15.61 -8.29 1.16
N TRP A 136 14.68 -7.34 1.15
CA TRP A 136 13.82 -7.04 0.01
C TRP A 136 14.63 -6.49 -1.16
N SER A 137 14.30 -6.93 -2.38
CA SER A 137 14.92 -6.39 -3.61
C SER A 137 14.45 -4.97 -3.95
N GLU A 138 13.34 -4.52 -3.36
CA GLU A 138 12.78 -3.19 -3.61
C GLU A 138 13.64 -2.05 -3.08
N ASP A 139 14.00 -1.12 -3.96
CA ASP A 139 14.84 0.06 -3.62
C ASP A 139 14.03 1.34 -3.33
N GLY A 140 12.70 1.23 -3.30
CA GLY A 140 11.77 2.35 -3.10
C GLY A 140 11.55 3.29 -4.30
N LYS A 141 12.29 3.17 -5.41
CA LYS A 141 12.20 4.13 -6.54
C LYS A 141 10.92 4.01 -7.36
N VAL A 142 10.24 2.86 -7.32
CA VAL A 142 8.98 2.63 -8.03
C VAL A 142 7.78 3.31 -7.32
N TYR A 143 7.91 3.65 -6.03
CA TYR A 143 6.85 4.35 -5.32
C TYR A 143 6.67 5.77 -5.85
N ASN A 144 5.45 6.10 -6.27
CA ASN A 144 5.15 7.34 -7.01
C ASN A 144 4.28 8.34 -6.22
N GLY A 145 4.25 8.17 -4.89
CA GLY A 145 3.42 8.96 -3.97
C GLY A 145 1.98 8.49 -3.83
N SER A 146 1.57 7.45 -4.56
CA SER A 146 0.23 6.86 -4.54
C SER A 146 0.30 5.36 -4.31
N TYR A 147 -0.85 4.69 -4.19
CA TYR A 147 -0.95 3.24 -4.06
C TYR A 147 -1.82 2.64 -5.14
N LEU A 148 -1.59 1.35 -5.32
CA LEU A 148 -2.26 0.48 -6.26
C LEU A 148 -3.25 -0.38 -5.47
N TRP A 149 -4.55 -0.28 -5.80
CA TRP A 149 -5.61 -0.88 -5.01
C TRP A 149 -6.27 -2.05 -5.76
N PRO A 150 -6.50 -3.20 -5.11
CA PRO A 150 -7.36 -4.23 -5.66
C PRO A 150 -8.80 -3.72 -5.80
N VAL A 151 -9.37 -3.92 -6.98
CA VAL A 151 -10.76 -3.58 -7.30
C VAL A 151 -11.37 -4.76 -8.04
N ARG A 152 -12.62 -5.11 -7.68
CA ARG A 152 -13.42 -6.07 -8.44
C ARG A 152 -13.68 -5.54 -9.84
N VAL A 153 -13.56 -6.39 -10.84
CA VAL A 153 -14.05 -6.11 -12.19
C VAL A 153 -15.49 -6.59 -12.20
N GLU A 154 -16.44 -5.66 -12.24
CA GLU A 154 -17.81 -5.97 -12.63
C GLU A 154 -17.75 -6.20 -14.14
N ASP A 155 -18.27 -7.34 -14.62
CA ASP A 155 -18.36 -7.59 -16.06
C ASP A 155 -19.25 -6.49 -16.67
N GLU A 156 -18.69 -5.64 -17.53
CA GLU A 156 -19.43 -4.54 -18.19
C GLU A 156 -20.42 -5.06 -19.27
N ASP A 157 -20.51 -6.37 -19.47
CA ASP A 157 -21.34 -7.04 -20.47
C ASP A 157 -22.52 -7.80 -19.81
N ASP A 158 -23.45 -7.06 -19.20
CA ASP A 158 -24.69 -7.60 -18.60
C ASP A 158 -25.76 -7.89 -19.68
N ASN A 159 -25.43 -8.79 -20.62
CA ASN A 159 -26.35 -9.33 -21.62
C ASN A 159 -26.10 -10.84 -21.87
N SER A 160 -25.59 -11.56 -20.87
CA SER A 160 -25.60 -13.03 -20.87
C SER A 160 -26.54 -13.54 -19.78
N ASP A 161 -27.66 -14.11 -20.21
CA ASP A 161 -28.72 -14.74 -19.39
C ASP A 161 -28.26 -16.09 -18.77
N ASP A 162 -26.98 -16.20 -18.42
CA ASP A 162 -26.38 -17.39 -17.84
C ASP A 162 -26.11 -17.17 -16.35
N ASN A 163 -27.01 -17.70 -15.52
CA ASN A 163 -26.89 -17.87 -14.06
C ASN A 163 -25.79 -18.88 -13.68
N ASN A 164 -24.60 -18.77 -14.27
CA ASN A 164 -23.41 -19.49 -13.82
C ASN A 164 -22.56 -18.51 -13.02
N GLY A 165 -22.42 -18.76 -11.72
CA GLY A 165 -21.64 -17.95 -10.78
C GLY A 165 -20.25 -17.63 -11.30
N GLY A 166 -20.10 -16.47 -11.93
CA GLY A 166 -18.86 -15.99 -12.51
C GLY A 166 -17.78 -15.86 -11.44
N GLU A 167 -16.57 -16.31 -11.77
CA GLU A 167 -15.42 -16.15 -10.89
C GLU A 167 -15.18 -14.66 -10.62
N GLU A 168 -15.06 -14.27 -9.34
CA GLU A 168 -14.73 -12.89 -8.95
C GLU A 168 -13.41 -12.48 -9.62
N LYS A 169 -13.46 -11.63 -10.65
CA LYS A 169 -12.26 -11.08 -11.30
C LYS A 169 -11.74 -9.85 -10.55
N TRP A 170 -10.42 -9.77 -10.38
CA TRP A 170 -9.76 -8.66 -9.68
C TRP A 170 -8.67 -8.02 -10.53
N VAL A 171 -8.55 -6.70 -10.40
CA VAL A 171 -7.47 -5.91 -11.00
C VAL A 171 -6.89 -4.95 -9.98
N LEU A 172 -5.62 -4.62 -10.16
CA LEU A 172 -4.93 -3.58 -9.41
C LEU A 172 -5.07 -2.24 -10.16
N ARG A 173 -5.68 -1.23 -9.53
CA ARG A 173 -5.93 0.09 -10.12
C ARG A 173 -5.26 1.22 -9.35
N TRP A 174 -4.74 2.17 -10.11
CA TRP A 174 -4.27 3.45 -9.59
C TRP A 174 -5.44 4.40 -9.32
N PRO A 175 -5.28 5.44 -8.48
CA PRO A 175 -6.25 6.51 -8.41
C PRO A 175 -6.47 7.15 -9.78
N LYS A 176 -7.74 7.50 -10.07
CA LYS A 176 -8.19 7.97 -11.39
C LYS A 176 -7.32 9.10 -11.96
N TRP A 177 -6.84 10.01 -11.10
CA TRP A 177 -6.02 11.16 -11.49
C TRP A 177 -4.60 10.80 -11.99
N LYS A 178 -4.08 9.59 -11.73
CA LYS A 178 -2.79 9.13 -12.26
C LYS A 178 -2.85 8.71 -13.73
N LYS A 179 -4.04 8.35 -14.26
CA LYS A 179 -4.23 7.87 -15.64
C LYS A 179 -3.26 6.74 -16.07
N LEU A 180 -2.89 5.87 -15.12
CA LEU A 180 -2.05 4.69 -15.38
C LEU A 180 -2.93 3.46 -15.64
N PRO A 181 -2.48 2.50 -16.48
CA PRO A 181 -3.25 1.31 -16.79
C PRO A 181 -3.47 0.44 -15.55
N ALA A 182 -4.58 -0.29 -15.53
CA ALA A 182 -4.82 -1.33 -14.53
C ALA A 182 -3.85 -2.51 -14.76
N ILE A 183 -3.46 -3.17 -13.68
CA ILE A 183 -2.61 -4.37 -13.72
C ILE A 183 -3.50 -5.56 -13.40
N PRO A 184 -3.67 -6.54 -14.31
CA PRO A 184 -4.43 -7.74 -14.03
C PRO A 184 -3.85 -8.48 -12.83
N ILE A 185 -4.72 -8.94 -11.93
CA ILE A 185 -4.30 -9.93 -10.94
C ILE A 185 -4.36 -11.27 -11.66
N SER A 186 -3.20 -11.80 -12.04
CA SER A 186 -3.10 -13.24 -12.27
C SER A 186 -3.41 -13.89 -10.94
N VAL A 187 -4.64 -14.34 -10.74
CA VAL A 187 -4.95 -15.28 -9.66
C VAL A 187 -4.17 -16.53 -10.05
N LEU A 188 -2.90 -16.58 -9.65
CA LEU A 188 -2.15 -17.81 -9.71
C LEU A 188 -2.97 -18.76 -8.86
N GLY A 189 -3.62 -19.71 -9.52
CA GLY A 189 -4.28 -20.80 -8.85
C GLY A 189 -3.33 -21.35 -7.81
N TYR A 190 -3.87 -21.82 -6.69
CA TYR A 190 -3.17 -22.70 -5.78
C TYR A 190 -2.66 -23.93 -6.58
N ALA A 191 -1.51 -23.77 -7.24
CA ALA A 191 -0.84 -24.77 -8.06
C ALA A 191 0.62 -24.33 -8.22
N SER A 192 1.47 -25.08 -7.55
CA SER A 192 2.91 -25.24 -7.71
C SER A 192 3.66 -24.33 -8.70
N GLY A 193 4.68 -23.64 -8.19
CA GLY A 193 5.98 -23.58 -8.84
C GLY A 193 6.15 -22.54 -9.95
N THR A 194 7.06 -21.60 -9.68
CA THR A 194 7.88 -20.85 -10.65
C THR A 194 7.15 -20.17 -11.80
N ASP A 195 6.97 -18.85 -11.70
CA ASP A 195 7.49 -17.91 -12.71
C ASP A 195 7.44 -16.46 -12.21
N ALA A 196 8.64 -15.95 -11.90
CA ALA A 196 8.88 -14.56 -11.56
C ALA A 196 8.82 -13.70 -12.84
N ILE A 197 7.73 -12.96 -13.02
CA ILE A 197 7.59 -12.05 -14.15
C ILE A 197 8.31 -10.72 -13.85
N THR A 198 9.38 -10.51 -14.60
CA THR A 198 10.21 -9.31 -14.69
C THR A 198 9.39 -8.07 -15.06
N MET A 199 9.40 -7.03 -14.22
CA MET A 199 8.89 -5.72 -14.60
C MET A 199 9.76 -5.12 -15.71
N GLN A 200 9.22 -5.06 -16.93
CA GLN A 200 9.77 -4.23 -17.99
C GLN A 200 9.67 -2.75 -17.58
N LYS A 201 10.82 -2.23 -17.13
CA LYS A 201 11.31 -0.86 -17.29
C LYS A 201 10.26 0.13 -17.81
N ALA A 202 9.67 0.89 -16.88
CA ALA A 202 9.09 2.19 -17.15
C ALA A 202 10.19 3.20 -17.55
N THR A 203 10.77 3.00 -18.74
CA THR A 203 11.58 4.00 -19.45
C THR A 203 10.75 4.46 -20.63
N ASN A 204 9.84 5.40 -20.41
CA ASN A 204 9.25 6.25 -21.45
C ASN A 204 8.68 7.56 -20.84
N ILE A 205 9.47 8.19 -19.95
CA ILE A 205 9.38 9.64 -19.68
C ILE A 205 10.81 10.20 -19.74
N ARG A 206 11.50 9.98 -20.87
CA ARG A 206 12.73 10.66 -21.28
C ARG A 206 12.83 10.63 -22.80
N ARG A 207 11.87 11.25 -23.48
CA ARG A 207 11.96 11.66 -24.89
C ARG A 207 11.17 12.96 -25.08
N ALA A 208 11.68 14.04 -24.49
CA ALA A 208 11.27 15.42 -24.79
C ALA A 208 12.29 16.47 -24.31
N ALA A 209 13.46 16.05 -23.83
CA ALA A 209 14.61 16.90 -23.58
C ALA A 209 15.82 16.09 -24.05
N ASP A 210 16.76 16.72 -24.74
CA ASP A 210 17.89 16.13 -25.46
C ASP A 210 17.55 15.69 -26.89
N ASN A 211 17.32 16.69 -27.74
CA ASN A 211 17.87 16.74 -29.10
C ASN A 211 17.67 18.15 -29.66
N ASN A 212 18.56 19.08 -29.28
CA ASN A 212 19.08 20.08 -30.21
C ASN A 212 20.43 20.62 -29.71
N ASP A 213 21.46 19.79 -29.92
CA ASP A 213 22.86 20.21 -30.09
C ASP A 213 22.97 20.67 -31.57
N THR A 214 23.40 21.88 -31.94
CA THR A 214 24.79 22.36 -31.90
C THR A 214 24.91 23.68 -32.68
N ALA A 215 26.08 24.33 -32.55
CA ALA A 215 26.62 25.50 -33.27
C ALA A 215 26.44 26.83 -32.49
N THR A 216 27.47 27.57 -32.08
CA THR A 216 28.83 27.74 -32.61
C THR A 216 29.72 28.36 -31.53
N ALA A 217 31.00 27.98 -31.51
CA ALA A 217 32.04 28.58 -30.69
C ALA A 217 32.32 30.06 -31.04
N ARG A 218 32.62 30.90 -30.03
CA ARG A 218 33.74 31.86 -30.03
C ARG A 218 33.86 32.62 -28.70
N ASN A 219 35.08 32.58 -28.16
CA ASN A 219 35.79 33.56 -27.33
C ASN A 219 35.04 34.84 -26.90
N VAL A 220 35.21 35.27 -25.65
CA VAL A 220 36.14 36.37 -25.28
C VAL A 220 36.35 36.39 -23.75
N HIS A 221 37.61 36.65 -23.40
CA HIS A 221 38.17 36.94 -22.08
C HIS A 221 37.39 37.97 -21.23
N ARG A 222 37.50 37.88 -19.89
CA ARG A 222 38.41 38.71 -19.04
C ARG A 222 37.82 39.07 -17.65
N HIS A 223 38.71 38.96 -16.67
CA HIS A 223 38.86 39.73 -15.41
C HIS A 223 37.96 39.51 -14.17
N LYS A 224 38.56 38.80 -13.20
CA LYS A 224 38.85 39.21 -11.79
C LYS A 224 38.15 40.50 -11.29
N LYS A 225 37.53 40.41 -10.11
CA LYS A 225 38.11 40.98 -8.87
C LYS A 225 37.39 40.49 -7.60
N GLN A 226 38.20 40.09 -6.63
CA GLN A 226 37.86 39.90 -5.22
C GLN A 226 37.37 41.20 -4.59
N ARG A 227 36.49 41.11 -3.58
CA ARG A 227 36.66 41.88 -2.34
C ARG A 227 35.83 41.31 -1.18
N THR A 228 36.54 41.21 -0.07
CA THR A 228 36.21 40.71 1.27
C THR A 228 35.53 41.76 2.17
N MET A 229 35.03 41.28 3.32
CA MET A 229 34.66 41.98 4.58
C MET A 229 33.28 42.68 4.63
N ARG A 230 32.53 42.73 5.74
CA ARG A 230 32.79 42.45 7.16
C ARG A 230 31.45 42.33 7.91
N LEU A 231 31.44 41.60 9.03
CA LEU A 231 30.39 41.65 10.06
C LEU A 231 30.18 43.08 10.61
N ARG A 232 28.95 43.40 10.99
CA ARG A 232 28.70 44.17 12.22
C ARG A 232 27.30 43.91 12.81
N SER A 233 27.32 43.47 14.05
CA SER A 233 26.23 43.49 15.04
C SER A 233 25.76 44.92 15.32
N GLY A 234 24.47 45.09 15.60
CA GLY A 234 23.91 46.32 16.13
C GLY A 234 22.52 46.09 16.74
N ARG A 235 22.49 46.03 18.08
CA ARG A 235 21.31 45.96 18.94
C ARG A 235 21.01 47.38 19.41
N ARG A 236 19.76 47.87 19.33
CA ARG A 236 19.11 48.70 20.37
C ARG A 236 17.69 49.17 19.97
N VAL A 237 16.83 49.03 20.99
CA VAL A 237 15.47 49.56 21.24
C VAL A 237 14.37 49.10 20.29
#